data_AF-A0A8C9GD34-F1
#
_entry.id   AF-A0A8C9GD34-F1
#
_cell.length_a   1.000
_cell.length_b   1.000
_cell.length_c   1.000
_cell.angle_alpha   90.00
_cell.angle_beta   90.00
_cell.angle_gamma   90.00
#
_symmetry.space_group_name_H-M   'P 1'
#
loop_
_entity.id
_entity.type
_entity.pdbx_description
1 polymer ?
#
loop_
_entity_poly.entity_id
_entity_poly.type
_entity_poly.pdbx_seq_one_letter_code
_entity_poly.pdbx_strand_id
1 'polypeptide(L)'
;MAGKLIWAGVLKEKPLWFDMYNVFPPLREHIFQRPRLQYGKAKASIQDIWYHEDQIRVKFYLAYGSGQKVFDLFNPNFKSTCHRFVEKYTELQKFRETDKEKLFVKIGKALLVEGVILKQVGDVLNCVNVSLISKTLSTWNDPIDKEHLWSIVQYLKELKVSSEMPLMLLTWLESS
;
A
#
# COMPACT_ATOMS: atom_id res chain seq x y z
N MET A 1 -6.29 -17.10 36.00
CA MET A 1 -5.77 -18.36 36.59
C MET A 1 -5.24 -18.17 38.01
N ALA A 2 -4.41 -17.16 38.29
CA ALA A 2 -3.88 -16.88 39.64
C ALA A 2 -4.96 -16.60 40.72
N GLY A 3 -6.05 -15.90 40.37
CA GLY A 3 -7.14 -15.65 41.33
C GLY A 3 -7.77 -16.92 41.90
N LYS A 4 -7.88 -18.00 41.10
CA LYS A 4 -8.38 -19.29 41.58
C LYS A 4 -7.41 -19.96 42.57
N LEU A 5 -6.11 -19.77 42.40
CA LEU A 5 -5.07 -20.33 43.28
C LEU A 5 -4.99 -19.59 44.61
N ILE A 6 -5.17 -18.26 44.60
CA ILE A 6 -5.28 -17.43 45.81
C ILE A 6 -6.52 -17.83 46.61
N TRP A 7 -7.67 -17.97 45.94
CA TRP A 7 -8.92 -18.36 46.58
C TRP A 7 -8.87 -19.77 47.18
N ALA A 8 -8.24 -20.72 46.49
CA ALA A 8 -8.05 -22.08 46.97
C ALA A 8 -6.98 -22.23 48.08
N GLY A 9 -6.31 -21.14 48.50
CA GLY A 9 -5.27 -21.16 49.53
C GLY A 9 -3.96 -21.82 49.12
N VAL A 10 -3.79 -22.19 47.84
CA VAL A 10 -2.55 -22.76 47.31
C VAL A 10 -1.45 -21.71 47.28
N LEU A 11 -1.81 -20.48 46.95
CA LEU A 11 -0.91 -19.34 46.90
C LEU A 11 -1.10 -18.50 48.16
N LYS A 12 -0.16 -18.63 49.12
CA LYS A 12 -0.27 -18.06 50.48
C LYS A 12 -0.20 -16.53 50.50
N GLU A 13 0.60 -15.93 49.63
CA GLU A 13 0.81 -14.48 49.57
C GLU A 13 0.34 -13.95 48.23
N LYS A 14 -0.59 -13.01 48.25
CA LYS A 14 -1.06 -12.36 47.04
C LYS A 14 0.08 -11.60 46.35
N PRO A 15 0.32 -11.82 45.05
CA PRO A 15 1.42 -11.16 44.36
C PRO A 15 1.12 -9.68 44.13
N LEU A 16 2.17 -8.85 44.15
CA LEU A 16 2.06 -7.39 44.07
C LEU A 16 1.27 -6.89 42.86
N TRP A 17 1.41 -7.56 41.71
CA TRP A 17 0.74 -7.16 40.47
C TRP A 17 -0.76 -7.50 40.43
N PHE A 18 -1.27 -8.35 41.33
CA PHE A 18 -2.65 -8.84 41.27
C PHE A 18 -3.68 -7.72 41.46
N ASP A 19 -3.40 -6.77 42.35
CA ASP A 19 -4.26 -5.61 42.56
C ASP A 19 -4.30 -4.71 41.34
N MET A 20 -3.13 -4.41 40.77
CA MET A 20 -3.03 -3.62 39.55
C MET A 20 -3.78 -4.27 38.38
N TYR A 21 -3.71 -5.60 38.26
CA TYR A 21 -4.44 -6.36 37.25
C TYR A 21 -5.98 -6.29 37.43
N ASN A 22 -6.47 -6.29 38.67
CA ASN A 22 -7.90 -6.20 38.95
C ASN A 22 -8.46 -4.78 38.73
N VAL A 23 -7.66 -3.76 39.02
CA VAL A 23 -8.04 -2.36 38.79
C VAL A 23 -8.01 -2.03 37.29
N PHE A 24 -7.00 -2.53 36.57
CA PHE A 24 -6.81 -2.28 35.13
C PHE A 24 -6.69 -3.59 34.35
N PRO A 25 -7.80 -4.33 34.17
CA PRO A 25 -7.78 -5.55 33.39
C PRO A 25 -7.47 -5.24 31.91
N PRO A 26 -6.66 -6.07 31.23
CA PRO A 26 -6.37 -5.88 29.81
C PRO A 26 -7.63 -6.15 28.97
N LEU A 27 -7.73 -5.50 27.80
CA LEU A 27 -8.85 -5.70 26.86
C LEU A 27 -9.06 -7.15 26.43
N ARG A 28 -7.96 -7.91 26.31
CA ARG A 28 -7.97 -9.34 26.01
C ARG A 28 -7.18 -10.08 27.07
N GLU A 29 -7.76 -11.17 27.58
CA GLU A 29 -7.08 -12.07 28.49
C GLU A 29 -5.91 -12.80 27.80
N HIS A 30 -4.82 -13.02 28.53
CA HIS A 30 -3.65 -13.76 28.06
C HIS A 30 -3.92 -15.27 28.08
N ILE A 31 -4.83 -15.71 27.22
CA ILE A 31 -5.12 -17.13 27.04
C ILE A 31 -4.16 -17.68 25.99
N PHE A 32 -3.51 -18.80 26.29
CA PHE A 32 -2.70 -19.49 25.28
C PHE A 32 -3.59 -19.95 24.12
N GLN A 33 -3.30 -19.45 22.92
CA GLN A 33 -3.98 -19.83 21.69
C GLN A 33 -2.96 -20.45 20.73
N ARG A 34 -3.19 -21.70 20.31
CA ARG A 34 -2.35 -22.34 19.28
C ARG A 34 -2.68 -21.72 17.92
N PRO A 35 -1.71 -21.10 17.20
CA PRO A 35 -1.95 -20.62 15.85
C PRO A 35 -2.28 -21.80 14.93
N ARG A 36 -3.39 -21.72 14.21
CA ARG A 36 -3.82 -22.75 13.24
C ARG A 36 -3.68 -22.19 11.83
N LEU A 37 -3.20 -23.02 10.92
CA LEU A 37 -3.18 -22.69 9.50
C LEU A 37 -4.62 -22.60 8.98
N GLN A 38 -4.85 -21.64 8.10
CA GLN A 38 -6.12 -21.49 7.40
C GLN A 38 -6.09 -22.40 6.17
N TYR A 39 -7.00 -23.38 6.10
CA TYR A 39 -7.13 -24.30 4.97
C TYR A 39 -8.39 -23.99 4.15
N GLY A 40 -8.39 -24.37 2.88
CA GLY A 40 -9.54 -24.20 1.99
C GLY A 40 -9.78 -22.74 1.61
N LYS A 41 -11.00 -22.25 1.85
CA LYS A 41 -11.44 -20.88 1.49
C LYS A 41 -11.33 -19.87 2.63
N ALA A 42 -10.71 -20.25 3.75
CA ALA A 42 -10.49 -19.33 4.87
C ALA A 42 -9.44 -18.28 4.47
N LYS A 43 -9.85 -17.01 4.43
CA LYS A 43 -8.97 -15.86 4.19
C LYS A 43 -8.93 -14.99 5.44
N ALA A 44 -7.84 -14.23 5.59
CA ALA A 44 -7.75 -13.21 6.63
C ALA A 44 -8.84 -12.15 6.41
N SER A 45 -9.39 -11.60 7.50
CA SER A 45 -10.43 -10.56 7.46
C SER A 45 -9.87 -9.15 7.22
N ILE A 46 -8.58 -9.04 6.91
CA ILE A 46 -7.90 -7.76 6.73
C ILE A 46 -8.11 -7.30 5.29
N GLN A 47 -8.53 -6.05 5.13
CA GLN A 47 -8.74 -5.42 3.83
C GLN A 47 -7.54 -4.57 3.45
N ASP A 48 -7.31 -4.43 2.14
CA ASP A 48 -6.29 -3.54 1.61
C ASP A 48 -6.68 -2.07 1.82
N ILE A 49 -5.69 -1.22 2.13
CA ILE A 49 -5.90 0.20 2.41
C ILE A 49 -5.64 1.01 1.13
N TRP A 50 -6.69 1.58 0.54
CA TRP A 50 -6.61 2.38 -0.69
C TRP A 50 -7.17 3.79 -0.49
N TYR A 51 -6.46 4.80 -0.98
CA TYR A 51 -6.90 6.19 -0.96
C TYR A 51 -7.19 6.73 -2.35
N HIS A 52 -8.02 7.77 -2.44
CA HIS A 52 -8.32 8.41 -3.71
C HIS A 52 -7.07 9.05 -4.36
N GLU A 53 -6.12 9.53 -3.55
CA GLU A 53 -4.88 10.08 -4.07
C GLU A 53 -4.00 9.03 -4.75
N ASP A 54 -4.13 7.74 -4.41
CA ASP A 54 -3.27 6.68 -4.95
C ASP A 54 -3.45 6.54 -6.46
N GLN A 55 -4.64 6.81 -6.99
CA GLN A 55 -4.87 6.87 -8.44
C GLN A 55 -4.02 7.95 -9.12
N ILE A 56 -3.82 9.08 -8.44
CA ILE A 56 -3.00 10.19 -8.94
C ILE A 56 -1.52 9.86 -8.79
N ARG A 57 -1.13 9.25 -7.65
CA ARG A 57 0.25 8.82 -7.38
C ARG A 57 0.71 7.80 -8.41
N VAL A 58 -0.12 6.80 -8.74
CA VAL A 58 0.19 5.81 -9.78
C VAL A 58 0.45 6.51 -11.11
N LYS A 59 -0.43 7.41 -11.55
CA LYS A 59 -0.23 8.16 -12.80
C LYS A 59 1.04 9.01 -12.79
N PHE A 60 1.35 9.65 -11.66
CA PHE A 60 2.56 10.45 -11.50
C PHE A 60 3.82 9.58 -11.64
N TYR A 61 3.88 8.46 -10.92
CA TYR A 61 5.04 7.57 -10.97
C TYR A 61 5.18 6.87 -12.32
N LEU A 62 4.07 6.58 -13.00
CA LEU A 62 4.10 6.06 -14.37
C LEU A 62 4.72 7.06 -15.36
N ALA A 63 4.41 8.35 -15.22
CA ALA A 63 4.88 9.38 -16.17
C ALA A 63 6.29 9.93 -15.86
N TYR A 64 6.61 10.11 -14.57
CA TYR A 64 7.83 10.81 -14.13
C TYR A 64 8.80 9.91 -13.36
N GLY A 65 8.38 8.70 -12.97
CA GLY A 65 9.20 7.79 -12.17
C GLY A 65 9.47 8.31 -10.75
N SER A 66 10.47 7.72 -10.11
CA SER A 66 10.96 8.22 -8.82
C SER A 66 11.73 9.52 -9.06
N GLY A 67 11.27 10.61 -8.43
CA GLY A 67 11.87 11.94 -8.60
C GLY A 67 13.30 12.03 -8.04
N GLN A 68 14.03 13.09 -8.42
CA GLN A 68 15.40 13.33 -7.95
C GLN A 68 15.49 13.64 -6.44
N LYS A 69 14.40 14.13 -5.85
CA LYS A 69 14.34 14.45 -4.42
C LYS A 69 14.22 13.17 -3.61
N VAL A 70 15.26 12.88 -2.83
CA VAL A 70 15.27 11.75 -1.87
C VAL A 70 14.18 11.97 -0.83
N PHE A 71 13.51 10.88 -0.43
CA PHE A 71 12.52 10.90 0.63
C PHE A 71 13.21 11.02 2.00
N ASP A 72 12.83 12.04 2.76
CA ASP A 72 13.17 12.12 4.19
C ASP A 72 11.99 11.56 4.99
N LEU A 73 12.14 10.31 5.44
CA LEU A 73 11.12 9.60 6.22
C LEU A 73 11.19 9.93 7.73
N PHE A 74 12.24 10.62 8.19
CA PHE A 74 12.38 11.01 9.60
C PHE A 74 11.50 12.19 9.95
N ASN A 75 11.25 13.08 8.97
CA ASN A 75 10.39 14.23 9.17
C ASN A 75 8.93 13.87 8.83
N PRO A 76 8.01 13.91 9.82
CA PRO A 76 6.60 13.60 9.58
C PRO A 76 5.91 14.58 8.62
N ASN A 77 6.44 15.80 8.50
CA ASN A 77 5.89 16.86 7.64
C ASN A 77 6.61 16.97 6.29
N PHE A 78 7.39 15.95 5.90
CA PHE A 78 8.10 15.98 4.64
C PHE A 78 7.14 15.90 3.45
N LYS A 79 7.08 16.98 2.67
CA LYS A 79 6.37 17.00 1.40
C LYS A 79 7.28 16.53 0.27
N SER A 80 6.97 15.36 -0.27
CA SER A 80 7.58 14.85 -1.49
C SER A 80 7.08 15.62 -2.72
N THR A 81 7.77 15.48 -3.85
CA THR A 81 7.36 16.08 -5.13
C THR A 81 6.00 15.54 -5.58
N CYS A 82 5.79 14.23 -5.47
CA CYS A 82 4.51 13.58 -5.72
C CYS A 82 3.42 14.09 -4.78
N HIS A 83 3.72 14.30 -3.49
CA HIS A 83 2.75 14.87 -2.55
C HIS A 83 2.33 16.29 -2.93
N ARG A 84 3.29 17.17 -3.29
CA ARG A 84 2.97 18.52 -3.80
C ARG A 84 2.13 18.47 -5.07
N PHE A 85 2.40 17.50 -5.96
CA PHE A 85 1.59 17.28 -7.16
C PHE A 85 0.13 16.95 -6.80
N VAL A 86 -0.07 16.04 -5.84
CA VAL A 86 -1.40 15.66 -5.35
C VAL A 86 -2.12 16.83 -4.72
N GLU A 87 -1.46 17.62 -3.87
CA GLU A 87 -2.06 18.82 -3.25
C GLU A 87 -2.59 19.81 -4.31
N LYS A 88 -1.76 20.11 -5.31
CA LYS A 88 -2.16 20.98 -6.44
C LYS A 88 -3.27 20.38 -7.28
N TYR A 89 -3.28 19.06 -7.45
CA TYR A 89 -4.36 18.36 -8.13
C TYR A 89 -5.68 18.54 -7.39
N THR A 90 -5.69 18.33 -6.08
CA THR A 90 -6.87 18.49 -5.24
C THR A 90 -7.34 19.95 -5.19
N GLU A 91 -6.42 20.92 -5.17
CA GLU A 91 -6.75 22.34 -5.30
C GLU A 91 -7.53 22.62 -6.59
N LEU A 92 -7.02 22.20 -7.75
CA LEU A 92 -7.68 22.42 -9.04
C LEU A 92 -8.98 21.63 -9.20
N GLN A 93 -9.06 20.43 -8.64
CA GLN A 93 -10.26 19.62 -8.66
C GLN A 93 -11.42 20.31 -7.93
N LYS A 94 -11.15 21.05 -6.85
CA LYS A 94 -12.17 21.84 -6.14
C LYS A 94 -12.77 22.94 -7.02
N PHE A 95 -12.00 23.50 -7.96
CA PHE A 95 -12.44 24.54 -8.89
C PHE A 95 -13.23 24.01 -10.09
N ARG A 96 -13.61 22.71 -10.11
CA ARG A 96 -14.45 22.04 -11.13
C ARG A 96 -13.90 22.11 -12.57
N GLU A 97 -12.60 21.95 -12.75
CA GLU A 97 -12.06 21.57 -14.07
C GLU A 97 -12.37 20.08 -14.34
N THR A 98 -13.05 19.77 -15.45
CA THR A 98 -13.68 18.46 -15.67
C THR A 98 -12.77 17.39 -16.24
N ASP A 99 -11.68 17.79 -16.91
CA ASP A 99 -10.86 16.87 -17.70
C ASP A 99 -9.58 16.48 -16.96
N LYS A 100 -9.52 15.23 -16.47
CA LYS A 100 -8.41 14.68 -15.68
C LYS A 100 -7.04 14.79 -16.37
N GLU A 101 -7.01 14.62 -17.69
CA GLU A 101 -5.77 14.69 -18.50
C GLU A 101 -5.28 16.14 -18.66
N LYS A 102 -6.21 17.08 -18.93
CA LYS A 102 -5.87 18.51 -19.02
C LYS A 102 -5.39 19.04 -17.67
N LEU A 103 -6.03 18.60 -16.58
CA LEU A 103 -5.59 18.88 -15.21
C LEU A 103 -4.15 18.42 -14.97
N PHE A 104 -3.83 17.18 -15.33
CA PHE A 104 -2.50 16.61 -15.14
C PHE A 104 -1.41 17.44 -15.85
N VAL A 105 -1.65 17.81 -17.12
CA VAL A 105 -0.72 18.65 -17.91
C VAL A 105 -0.58 20.05 -17.32
N LYS A 106 -1.69 20.66 -16.88
CA LYS A 106 -1.71 21.99 -16.26
C LYS A 106 -0.90 22.02 -14.97
N ILE A 107 -1.01 20.98 -14.13
CA ILE A 107 -0.26 20.86 -12.88
C ILE A 107 1.21 20.62 -13.14
N GLY A 108 1.54 19.76 -14.12
CA GLY A 108 2.93 19.57 -14.54
C GLY A 108 3.60 20.89 -14.93
N LYS A 109 2.88 21.75 -15.67
CA LYS A 109 3.35 23.11 -16.00
C LYS A 109 3.46 24.00 -14.76
N ALA A 110 2.49 23.97 -13.85
CA ALA A 110 2.54 24.78 -12.63
C ALA A 110 3.73 24.41 -11.73
N LEU A 111 4.04 23.12 -11.59
CA LEU A 111 5.18 22.65 -10.79
C LEU A 111 6.53 23.00 -11.41
N LEU A 112 6.63 23.04 -12.74
CA LEU A 112 7.82 23.53 -13.43
C LEU A 112 8.05 25.03 -13.13
N VAL A 113 6.98 25.83 -13.06
CA VAL A 113 7.07 27.24 -12.65
C VAL A 113 7.51 27.38 -11.18
N GLU A 114 7.08 26.47 -10.30
CA GLU A 114 7.54 26.40 -8.90
C GLU A 114 9.00 25.91 -8.76
N GLY A 115 9.69 25.60 -9.86
CA GLY A 115 11.08 25.16 -9.86
C GLY A 115 11.29 23.68 -9.51
N VAL A 116 10.24 22.86 -9.56
CA VAL A 116 10.36 21.40 -9.36
C VAL A 116 10.83 20.75 -10.65
N ILE A 117 11.94 20.01 -10.60
CA ILE A 117 12.47 19.27 -11.73
C ILE A 117 11.61 18.02 -11.96
N LEU A 118 10.85 18.01 -13.05
CA LEU A 118 10.08 16.86 -13.52
C LEU A 118 10.75 16.30 -14.78
N LYS A 119 11.50 15.20 -14.63
CA LYS A 119 12.04 14.46 -15.78
C LYS A 119 10.98 13.46 -16.22
N GLN A 120 10.43 13.64 -17.41
CA GLN A 120 9.57 12.60 -18.01
C GLN A 120 10.43 11.38 -18.29
N VAL A 121 9.90 10.22 -17.96
CA VAL A 121 10.51 8.94 -18.34
C VAL A 121 10.13 8.71 -19.80
N GLY A 122 10.81 9.42 -20.71
CA GLY A 122 10.80 9.09 -22.13
C GLY A 122 11.44 7.72 -22.31
N ASP A 123 10.70 6.77 -22.86
CA ASP A 123 11.21 5.50 -23.39
C ASP A 123 11.63 4.38 -22.42
N VAL A 124 11.20 4.39 -21.15
CA VAL A 124 11.29 3.15 -20.30
C VAL A 124 9.98 2.36 -20.31
N LEU A 125 9.00 2.84 -21.07
CA LEU A 125 7.69 2.24 -21.07
C LEU A 125 7.72 0.92 -21.91
N ASN A 126 8.52 0.81 -22.99
CA ASN A 126 8.52 -0.35 -23.90
C ASN A 126 8.86 -1.74 -23.30
N CYS A 127 9.23 -1.85 -22.02
CA CYS A 127 9.64 -3.12 -21.43
C CYS A 127 8.58 -3.92 -20.65
N VAL A 128 7.35 -3.44 -20.36
CA VAL A 128 6.27 -4.37 -19.89
C VAL A 128 5.50 -4.83 -21.09
N ASN A 129 6.03 -5.90 -21.68
CA ASN A 129 5.23 -6.73 -22.53
C ASN A 129 4.15 -7.41 -21.67
N VAL A 130 2.90 -6.98 -21.76
CA VAL A 130 1.75 -7.62 -21.09
C VAL A 130 1.66 -9.12 -21.44
N SER A 131 2.26 -9.55 -22.56
CA SER A 131 2.38 -10.96 -22.92
C SER A 131 3.34 -11.77 -22.03
N LEU A 132 4.34 -11.15 -21.40
CA LEU A 132 5.23 -11.79 -20.42
C LEU A 132 4.49 -12.03 -19.09
N ILE A 133 3.61 -11.11 -18.69
CA ILE A 133 2.75 -11.26 -17.50
C ILE A 133 1.71 -12.37 -17.73
N SER A 134 1.08 -12.45 -18.90
CA SER A 134 0.13 -13.55 -19.19
C SER A 134 0.82 -14.92 -19.27
N LYS A 135 2.05 -14.97 -19.80
CA LYS A 135 2.84 -16.21 -19.87
C LYS A 135 3.28 -16.69 -18.49
N THR A 136 3.73 -15.77 -17.64
CA THR A 136 4.09 -16.11 -16.25
C THR A 136 2.84 -16.47 -15.41
N LEU A 137 1.71 -15.78 -15.56
CA LEU A 137 0.45 -16.22 -14.90
C LEU A 137 -0.04 -17.60 -15.36
N SER A 138 0.26 -18.01 -16.60
CA SER A 138 -0.11 -19.33 -17.12
C SER A 138 0.73 -20.49 -16.54
N THR A 139 1.90 -20.20 -15.99
CA THR A 139 2.79 -21.20 -15.38
C THR A 139 2.60 -21.37 -13.87
N TRP A 140 1.87 -20.46 -13.21
CA TRP A 140 1.60 -20.50 -11.76
C TRP A 140 0.27 -21.22 -11.47
N ASN A 141 0.26 -22.16 -10.51
CA ASN A 141 -0.85 -23.10 -10.34
C ASN A 141 -1.66 -22.99 -9.04
N ASP A 142 -1.39 -22.00 -8.18
CA ASP A 142 -2.14 -21.84 -6.93
C ASP A 142 -3.50 -21.15 -7.17
N PRO A 143 -4.63 -21.79 -6.80
CA PRO A 143 -5.98 -21.33 -7.19
C PRO A 143 -6.47 -20.11 -6.41
N ILE A 144 -5.90 -19.80 -5.24
CA ILE A 144 -6.41 -18.76 -4.33
C ILE A 144 -5.98 -17.34 -4.75
N ASP A 145 -4.79 -17.21 -5.35
CA ASP A 145 -4.24 -15.93 -5.82
C ASP A 145 -4.59 -15.63 -7.28
N LYS A 146 -5.02 -16.63 -8.05
CA LYS A 146 -5.41 -16.46 -9.46
C LYS A 146 -6.55 -15.45 -9.64
N GLU A 147 -7.55 -15.45 -8.74
CA GLU A 147 -8.69 -14.53 -8.82
C GLU A 147 -8.31 -13.09 -8.46
N HIS A 148 -7.47 -12.90 -7.42
CA HIS A 148 -6.97 -11.58 -7.04
C HIS A 148 -6.02 -11.02 -8.10
N LEU A 149 -5.11 -11.84 -8.64
CA LEU A 149 -4.21 -11.44 -9.71
C LEU A 149 -4.97 -11.19 -11.01
N TRP A 150 -6.04 -11.93 -11.32
CA TRP A 150 -6.91 -11.62 -12.45
C TRP A 150 -7.65 -10.31 -12.25
N SER A 151 -8.13 -10.01 -11.05
CA SER A 151 -8.78 -8.73 -10.74
C SER A 151 -7.81 -7.55 -10.85
N ILE A 152 -6.57 -7.71 -10.39
CA ILE A 152 -5.50 -6.70 -10.56
C ILE A 152 -5.13 -6.55 -12.04
N VAL A 153 -4.98 -7.66 -12.78
CA VAL A 153 -4.71 -7.62 -14.22
C VAL A 153 -5.87 -6.98 -14.98
N GLN A 154 -7.12 -7.27 -14.62
CA GLN A 154 -8.32 -6.67 -15.19
C GLN A 154 -8.37 -5.17 -14.90
N TYR A 155 -8.10 -4.76 -13.66
CA TYR A 155 -8.01 -3.36 -13.23
C TYR A 155 -6.87 -2.61 -13.96
N LEU A 156 -5.71 -3.23 -14.14
CA LEU A 156 -4.58 -2.69 -14.91
C LEU A 156 -4.86 -2.66 -16.43
N LYS A 157 -5.70 -3.57 -16.93
CA LYS A 157 -6.14 -3.62 -18.34
C LYS A 157 -7.22 -2.57 -18.62
N GLU A 158 -8.09 -2.30 -17.67
CA GLU A 158 -9.06 -1.19 -17.68
C GLU A 158 -8.37 0.18 -17.53
N LEU A 159 -7.26 0.24 -16.81
CA LEU A 159 -6.42 1.45 -16.69
C LEU A 159 -5.53 1.73 -17.92
N LYS A 160 -5.60 0.90 -18.96
CA LYS A 160 -4.81 1.04 -20.20
C LYS A 160 -5.38 2.11 -21.13
N VAL A 161 -5.34 3.36 -20.68
CA VAL A 161 -4.83 4.43 -21.55
C VAL A 161 -3.40 4.02 -21.88
N SER A 162 -3.18 3.78 -23.17
CA SER A 162 -1.92 3.60 -23.90
C SER A 162 -0.69 3.26 -23.07
N SER A 163 -0.14 2.06 -23.32
CA SER A 163 1.31 1.78 -23.30
C SER A 163 2.07 2.56 -22.22
N GLU A 164 2.36 1.97 -21.07
CA GLU A 164 3.49 1.04 -20.91
C GLU A 164 4.19 1.40 -19.54
N MET A 165 4.80 0.45 -18.79
CA MET A 165 5.80 0.68 -17.69
C MET A 165 6.19 -0.64 -16.98
N PRO A 166 7.50 -1.00 -16.87
CA PRO A 166 8.06 -1.77 -15.74
C PRO A 166 9.19 -1.01 -15.05
N LEU A 167 9.57 -1.51 -13.88
CA LEU A 167 10.92 -2.08 -13.62
C LEU A 167 11.12 -2.37 -12.13
N MET A 168 10.17 -2.02 -11.28
CA MET A 168 10.31 -2.13 -9.81
C MET A 168 10.05 -3.53 -9.24
N LEU A 169 9.46 -4.47 -9.99
CA LEU A 169 9.16 -5.82 -9.50
C LEU A 169 10.26 -6.86 -9.77
N LEU A 170 11.19 -6.59 -10.68
CA LEU A 170 12.30 -7.51 -10.99
C LEU A 170 13.40 -7.47 -9.94
N THR A 171 13.66 -6.32 -9.33
CA THR A 171 14.70 -6.18 -8.30
C THR A 171 14.33 -6.84 -6.98
N TRP A 172 13.04 -7.08 -6.72
CA TRP A 172 12.57 -7.78 -5.52
C TRP A 172 12.64 -9.30 -5.65
N LEU A 173 12.56 -9.84 -6.88
CA LEU A 173 12.57 -11.28 -7.13
C LEU A 173 13.99 -11.87 -7.23
N GLU A 174 15.01 -11.05 -7.48
CA GLU A 174 16.42 -11.48 -7.47
C GLU A 174 17.04 -11.51 -6.06
N SER A 175 16.28 -11.11 -5.03
CA SER A 175 16.73 -11.06 -3.64
C SER A 175 16.00 -12.05 -2.71
N SER A 176 15.30 -13.07 -3.23
CA SER A 176 14.61 -14.10 -2.44
C SER A 176 14.80 -15.50 -2.99
#